data_AF-A0A2N2XGH5-F1
#
_entry.id   AF-A0A2N2XGH5-F1
#
_cell.length_a   1.000
_cell.length_b   1.000
_cell.length_c   1.000
_cell.angle_alpha   90.00
_cell.angle_beta   90.00
_cell.angle_gamma   90.00
#
_symmetry.space_group_name_H-M   'P 1'
#
loop_
_entity.id
_entity.type
_entity.pdbx_description
1 polymer ?
#
loop_
_entity_poly.entity_id
_entity_poly.type
_entity_poly.pdbx_seq_one_letter_code
_entity_poly.pdbx_strand_id
1 'polypeptide(L)'
;MSHQEIIDKTVQFVKEELSGAEGGHDWWHIYRVWKTSLAIAKTEKVDLLVVELGALLHDIADSKFHDGDESIGPKLAGDFMLRLSIEKDIIVHVQHVIENISFKGGKEAQWF
;
A
#
# COMPACT_ATOMS: atom_id res chain seq x y z
N MET A 1 -4.16 14.60 -12.39
CA MET A 1 -5.07 14.60 -11.23
C MET A 1 -4.37 15.30 -10.08
N SER A 2 -5.10 15.90 -9.16
CA SER A 2 -4.52 16.46 -7.93
C SER A 2 -4.17 15.36 -6.93
N HIS A 3 -3.28 15.68 -5.98
CA HIS A 3 -2.89 14.78 -4.88
C HIS A 3 -4.12 14.24 -4.13
N GLN A 4 -5.01 15.13 -3.70
CA GLN A 4 -6.19 14.75 -2.93
C GLN A 4 -7.12 13.82 -3.73
N GLU A 5 -7.34 14.08 -5.02
CA GLU A 5 -8.16 13.21 -5.87
C GLU A 5 -7.56 11.80 -6.02
N ILE A 6 -6.23 11.68 -6.05
CA ILE A 6 -5.55 10.38 -6.10
C ILE A 6 -5.79 9.63 -4.79
N ILE A 7 -5.59 10.30 -3.65
CA ILE A 7 -5.78 9.70 -2.33
C ILE A 7 -7.24 9.29 -2.12
N ASP A 8 -8.21 10.14 -2.46
CA ASP A 8 -9.63 9.83 -2.28
C ASP A 8 -10.06 8.60 -3.10
N LYS A 9 -9.61 8.51 -4.36
CA LYS A 9 -9.87 7.32 -5.20
C LYS A 9 -9.19 6.07 -4.66
N THR A 10 -7.98 6.22 -4.11
CA THR A 10 -7.25 5.10 -3.50
C THR A 10 -7.96 4.60 -2.25
N VAL A 11 -8.42 5.51 -1.39
CA VAL A 11 -9.22 5.18 -0.20
C VAL A 11 -10.51 4.45 -0.59
N GLN A 12 -11.21 4.91 -1.63
CA GLN A 12 -12.42 4.25 -2.09
C GLN A 12 -12.13 2.84 -2.59
N PHE A 13 -11.11 2.69 -3.44
CA PHE A 13 -10.68 1.39 -3.95
C PHE A 13 -10.34 0.41 -2.82
N VAL A 14 -9.52 0.83 -1.84
CA VAL A 14 -9.14 -0.03 -0.71
C VAL A 14 -10.35 -0.45 0.13
N LYS A 15 -11.30 0.46 0.37
CA LYS A 15 -12.54 0.12 1.10
C LYS A 15 -13.38 -0.91 0.36
N GLU A 16 -13.43 -0.82 -0.98
CA GLU A 16 -14.15 -1.76 -1.81
C GLU A 16 -13.46 -3.14 -1.81
N GLU A 17 -12.15 -3.18 -2.01
CA GLU A 17 -11.37 -4.44 -2.01
C GLU A 17 -11.41 -5.14 -0.65
N LEU A 18 -11.37 -4.39 0.46
CA LEU A 18 -11.43 -4.94 1.82
C LEU A 18 -12.86 -5.12 2.35
N SER A 19 -13.88 -4.91 1.51
CA SER A 19 -15.28 -5.10 1.89
C SER A 19 -15.54 -6.58 2.20
N GLY A 20 -15.73 -6.90 3.48
CA GLY A 20 -15.94 -8.27 3.93
C GLY A 20 -14.66 -9.03 4.31
N ALA A 21 -13.51 -8.36 4.35
CA ALA A 21 -12.30 -8.94 4.93
C ALA A 21 -12.51 -9.25 6.42
N GLU A 22 -12.21 -10.49 6.83
CA GLU A 22 -12.28 -10.91 8.24
C GLU A 22 -11.00 -10.55 8.99
N GLY A 23 -11.14 -10.17 10.26
CA GLY A 23 -10.07 -10.18 11.26
C GLY A 23 -8.82 -9.35 10.94
N GLY A 24 -8.66 -8.18 11.56
CA GLY A 24 -7.37 -7.47 11.62
C GLY A 24 -6.83 -6.86 10.32
N HIS A 25 -7.35 -7.24 9.14
CA HIS A 25 -7.00 -6.75 7.80
C HIS A 25 -8.11 -5.91 7.17
N ASP A 26 -8.96 -5.32 8.00
CA ASP A 26 -10.07 -4.47 7.55
C ASP A 26 -9.58 -3.06 7.16
N TRP A 27 -10.51 -2.26 6.62
CA TRP A 27 -10.27 -0.84 6.35
C TRP A 27 -9.66 -0.10 7.57
N TRP A 28 -10.04 -0.47 8.79
CA TRP A 28 -9.55 0.21 9.99
C TRP A 28 -8.08 -0.07 10.26
N HIS A 29 -7.56 -1.25 9.92
CA HIS A 29 -6.12 -1.54 9.93
C HIS A 29 -5.38 -0.59 9.00
N ILE A 30 -5.76 -0.57 7.71
CA ILE A 30 -5.14 0.32 6.71
C ILE A 30 -5.23 1.77 7.15
N TYR A 31 -6.39 2.21 7.63
CA TYR A 31 -6.59 3.58 8.08
C TYR A 31 -5.60 3.97 9.18
N ARG A 32 -5.40 3.13 10.20
CA ARG A 32 -4.44 3.41 11.27
C ARG A 32 -3.01 3.48 10.75
N VAL A 33 -2.61 2.56 9.86
CA VAL A 33 -1.28 2.57 9.23
C VAL A 33 -1.09 3.86 8.43
N TRP A 34 -2.03 4.21 7.55
CA TRP A 34 -1.97 5.44 6.75
C TRP A 34 -1.88 6.70 7.60
N LYS A 35 -2.70 6.84 8.66
CA LYS A 35 -2.63 8.01 9.56
C LYS A 35 -1.29 8.09 10.31
N THR A 36 -0.72 6.94 10.68
CA THR A 36 0.57 6.87 11.37
C THR A 36 1.71 7.23 10.41
N SER A 37 1.73 6.64 9.21
CA SER A 37 2.71 6.97 8.16
C SER A 37 2.67 8.46 7.81
N LEU A 38 1.49 9.06 7.71
CA LEU A 38 1.33 10.50 7.52
C LEU A 38 1.88 11.33 8.67
N ALA A 39 1.71 10.89 9.92
CA ALA A 39 2.23 11.61 11.08
C ALA A 39 3.76 11.62 11.09
N ILE A 40 4.39 10.49 10.76
CA ILE A 40 5.84 10.35 10.64
C ILE A 40 6.36 11.16 9.45
N ALA A 41 5.74 11.04 8.27
CA ALA A 41 6.18 11.72 7.06
C ALA A 41 6.21 13.26 7.17
N LYS A 42 5.46 13.86 8.11
CA LYS A 42 5.51 15.30 8.37
C LYS A 42 6.86 15.78 8.90
N THR A 43 7.62 14.91 9.57
CA THR A 43 8.93 15.25 10.14
C THR A 43 10.09 14.79 9.26
N GLU A 44 9.82 13.94 8.27
CA GLU A 44 10.83 13.32 7.41
C GLU A 44 10.90 13.98 6.03
N LYS A 45 12.07 13.92 5.39
CA LYS A 45 12.23 14.37 4.00
C LYS A 45 11.87 13.24 3.03
N VAL A 46 10.59 13.08 2.76
CA VAL A 46 10.03 12.00 1.93
C VAL A 46 9.02 12.52 0.90
N ASP A 47 8.72 11.70 -0.10
CA ASP A 47 7.61 11.94 -1.01
C ASP A 47 6.30 11.50 -0.35
N LEU A 48 5.42 12.46 -0.06
CA LEU A 48 4.15 12.20 0.62
C LEU A 48 3.23 11.30 -0.18
N LEU A 49 3.17 11.47 -1.51
CA LEU A 49 2.26 10.68 -2.34
C LEU A 49 2.68 9.21 -2.34
N VAL A 50 3.98 8.93 -2.43
CA VAL A 50 4.51 7.56 -2.34
C VAL A 50 4.20 6.94 -0.97
N VAL A 51 4.41 7.69 0.12
CA VAL A 51 4.13 7.19 1.48
C VAL A 51 2.66 6.86 1.67
N GLU A 52 1.77 7.74 1.21
CA GLU A 52 0.33 7.53 1.35
C GLU A 52 -0.16 6.37 0.48
N LEU A 53 0.26 6.30 -0.78
CA LEU A 53 -0.10 5.19 -1.68
C LEU A 53 0.44 3.86 -1.15
N GLY A 54 1.70 3.83 -0.70
CA GLY A 54 2.29 2.64 -0.07
C GLY A 54 1.50 2.19 1.15
N ALA A 55 1.18 3.10 2.07
CA ALA A 55 0.42 2.77 3.28
C ALA A 55 -1.01 2.32 2.98
N LEU A 56 -1.68 2.93 2.00
CA LEU A 56 -3.06 2.55 1.62
C LEU A 56 -3.11 1.21 0.89
N LEU A 57 -2.11 0.90 0.06
CA LEU A 57 -2.11 -0.25 -0.84
C LEU A 57 -1.36 -1.47 -0.29
N HIS A 58 -0.64 -1.37 0.83
CA HIS A 58 0.27 -2.44 1.27
C HIS A 58 -0.38 -3.79 1.57
N ASP A 59 -1.64 -3.81 1.99
CA ASP A 59 -2.35 -5.03 2.44
C ASP A 59 -3.58 -5.37 1.58
N ILE A 60 -3.69 -4.80 0.38
CA ILE A 60 -4.84 -5.01 -0.53
C ILE A 60 -4.91 -6.44 -1.10
N ALA A 61 -3.84 -7.23 -0.95
CA ALA A 61 -3.73 -8.58 -1.46
C ALA A 61 -3.23 -9.52 -0.37
N ASP A 62 -3.86 -9.50 0.81
CA ASP A 62 -3.44 -10.34 1.93
C ASP A 62 -3.37 -11.83 1.52
N SER A 63 -2.17 -12.35 1.73
CA SER A 63 -1.63 -13.69 1.48
C SER A 63 -2.50 -14.88 1.93
N LYS A 64 -3.54 -14.66 2.75
CA LYS A 64 -4.46 -15.73 3.18
C LYS A 64 -5.42 -16.19 2.07
N PHE A 65 -5.65 -15.37 1.05
CA PHE A 65 -6.60 -15.68 -0.05
C PHE A 65 -5.93 -16.03 -1.38
N HIS A 66 -4.62 -15.85 -1.49
CA HIS A 66 -3.87 -16.05 -2.74
C HIS A 66 -2.68 -17.02 -2.59
N ASP A 67 -2.83 -18.07 -1.79
CA ASP A 67 -1.81 -19.12 -1.59
C ASP A 67 -0.41 -18.59 -1.18
N GLY A 68 -0.34 -17.39 -0.58
CA GLY A 68 0.91 -16.74 -0.20
C GLY A 68 1.74 -16.13 -1.34
N ASP A 69 1.17 -15.89 -2.52
CA ASP A 69 1.89 -15.22 -3.62
C ASP A 69 2.03 -13.70 -3.38
N GLU A 70 3.20 -13.31 -2.89
CA GLU A 70 3.56 -11.91 -2.58
C GLU A 70 3.66 -11.02 -3.83
N SER A 71 3.65 -11.56 -5.05
CA SER A 71 3.70 -10.76 -6.29
C SER A 71 2.35 -10.12 -6.67
N ILE A 72 1.25 -10.62 -6.10
CA ILE A 72 -0.10 -10.17 -6.45
C ILE A 72 -0.37 -8.76 -5.94
N GLY A 73 0.06 -8.43 -4.71
CA GLY A 73 -0.11 -7.10 -4.13
C GLY A 73 0.52 -5.98 -4.96
N PRO A 74 1.85 -6.05 -5.24
CA PRO A 74 2.51 -5.07 -6.11
C PRO A 74 1.86 -4.96 -7.49
N LYS A 75 1.43 -6.08 -8.09
CA LYS A 75 0.78 -6.06 -9.39
C LYS A 75 -0.58 -5.35 -9.35
N LEU A 76 -1.44 -5.70 -8.40
CA LEU A 76 -2.77 -5.10 -8.24
C LEU A 76 -2.68 -3.59 -7.98
N ALA A 77 -1.75 -3.18 -7.11
CA ALA A 77 -1.46 -1.78 -6.83
C ALA A 77 -0.98 -1.05 -8.10
N GLY A 78 -0.08 -1.66 -8.86
CA GLY A 78 0.42 -1.12 -10.13
C GLY A 78 -0.68 -0.92 -11.16
N ASP A 79 -1.52 -1.93 -11.37
CA ASP A 79 -2.64 -1.89 -12.32
C ASP A 79 -3.67 -0.82 -11.91
N PHE A 80 -3.95 -0.68 -10.62
CA PHE A 80 -4.81 0.38 -10.10
C PHE A 80 -4.25 1.78 -10.35
N MET A 81 -2.98 2.03 -9.98
CA MET A 81 -2.34 3.33 -10.16
C MET A 81 -2.19 3.71 -11.65
N LEU A 82 -1.96 2.72 -12.53
CA LEU A 82 -1.93 2.93 -13.98
C LEU A 82 -3.29 3.42 -14.51
N ARG A 83 -4.41 2.87 -14.01
CA ARG A 83 -5.78 3.35 -14.35
C ARG A 83 -6.04 4.77 -13.86
N LEU A 84 -5.33 5.22 -12.84
CA LEU A 84 -5.38 6.61 -12.37
C LEU A 84 -4.44 7.56 -13.13
N SER A 85 -3.71 7.04 -14.14
CA SER A 85 -2.72 7.80 -14.91
C SER A 85 -1.61 8.42 -14.04
N ILE A 86 -1.17 7.71 -13.00
CA ILE A 86 -0.03 8.09 -12.16
C ILE A 86 1.27 7.82 -12.91
N GLU A 87 2.29 8.65 -12.66
CA GLU A 87 3.60 8.52 -13.29
C GLU A 87 4.29 7.18 -12.95
N LYS A 88 4.99 6.63 -13.93
CA LYS A 88 5.54 5.27 -13.84
C LYS A 88 6.59 5.12 -12.74
N ASP A 89 7.37 6.16 -12.48
CA ASP A 89 8.36 6.19 -11.41
C ASP A 89 7.73 6.07 -10.02
N ILE A 90 6.62 6.80 -9.76
CA ILE A 90 5.83 6.67 -8.53
C ILE A 90 5.25 5.26 -8.42
N ILE A 91 4.69 4.73 -9.51
CA ILE A 91 4.13 3.37 -9.54
C ILE A 91 5.19 2.35 -9.13
N VAL A 92 6.36 2.37 -9.77
CA VAL A 92 7.46 1.45 -9.49
C VAL A 92 7.94 1.60 -8.04
N HIS A 93 8.02 2.83 -7.53
CA HIS A 93 8.43 3.07 -6.15
C HIS A 93 7.43 2.47 -5.16
N VAL A 94 6.13 2.70 -5.35
CA VAL A 94 5.08 2.13 -4.49
C VAL A 94 5.07 0.60 -4.59
N GLN A 95 5.24 0.02 -5.78
CA GLN A 95 5.35 -1.44 -5.94
C GLN A 95 6.52 -2.02 -5.13
N HIS A 96 7.69 -1.38 -5.17
CA HIS A 96 8.83 -1.79 -4.35
C HIS A 96 8.56 -1.66 -2.85
N VAL A 97 7.86 -0.61 -2.41
CA VAL A 97 7.45 -0.49 -0.99
C VAL A 97 6.60 -1.70 -0.59
N ILE A 98 5.59 -2.04 -1.39
CA ILE A 98 4.67 -3.16 -1.11
C ILE A 98 5.42 -4.51 -1.12
N GLU A 99 6.34 -4.72 -2.07
CA GLU A 99 7.13 -5.96 -2.16
C GLU A 99 8.03 -6.17 -0.94
N ASN A 100 8.50 -5.09 -0.29
CA ASN A 100 9.52 -5.17 0.77
C ASN A 100 8.98 -4.84 2.17
N ILE A 101 7.68 -4.58 2.33
CA ILE A 101 7.09 -4.21 3.63
C ILE A 101 6.82 -5.41 4.54
N SER A 102 6.68 -6.62 3.97
CA SER A 102 6.35 -7.82 4.73
C SER A 102 7.57 -8.32 5.52
N PHE A 103 7.33 -8.88 6.70
CA PHE A 103 8.41 -9.47 7.52
C PHE A 103 9.11 -10.65 6.80
N LYS A 104 8.40 -11.37 5.91
CA LYS A 104 8.97 -12.43 5.07
C LYS A 104 9.79 -11.90 3.90
N GLY A 105 9.40 -10.76 3.35
CA GLY A 105 10.09 -10.07 2.25
C GLY A 105 11.32 -9.28 2.68
N GLY A 106 11.51 -9.06 3.99
CA GLY A 106 12.71 -8.44 4.56
C GLY A 106 13.97 -9.23 4.23
N LYS A 107 14.82 -8.70 3.33
CA LYS A 107 16.09 -9.31 2.91
C LYS A 107 17.24 -9.09 3.90
N GLU A 108 16.95 -9.01 5.19
CA GLU A 108 17.98 -8.88 6.23
C GLU A 108 18.11 -10.16 7.05
N ALA A 109 19.35 -10.63 7.21
CA ALA A 109 19.66 -11.74 8.10
C ALA A 109 19.34 -11.32 9.53
N GLN A 110 18.38 -11.99 10.16
CA GLN A 110 18.04 -11.70 11.55
C GLN A 110 19.03 -12.42 12.47
N TRP A 111 19.74 -11.64 13.28
CA TRP A 111 20.59 -12.13 14.34
C TRP A 111 19.78 -12.13 15.63
N PHE A 112 19.17 -13.27 15.95
CA PHE A 112 18.67 -13.57 17.28
C PHE A 112 19.40 -14.79 17.85
#